data_AF-A0A3N2S2S9-F1
#
_entry.id   AF-A0A3N2S2S9-F1
#
_cell.length_a   1.000
_cell.length_b   1.000
_cell.length_c   1.000
_cell.angle_alpha   90.00
_cell.angle_beta   90.00
_cell.angle_gamma   90.00
#
_symmetry.space_group_name_H-M   'P 1'
#
loop_
_entity.id
_entity.type
_entity.pdbx_description
1 polymer ?
#
loop_
_entity_poly.entity_id
_entity_poly.type
_entity_poly.pdbx_seq_one_letter_code
_entity_poly.pdbx_strand_id
1 'polypeptide(L)' 'MPDQGYVVIRCDDGVIVARLPSFPVSERALMYRRGDVISFMPLQPDEIVGTPSLFAQMLEMAKSRPGYLIPSGSAKLPS' A
#
# COMPACT_ATOMS: atom_id res chain seq x y z
N MET A 1 13.10 -26.50 -2.72
CA MET A 1 12.90 -25.21 -2.03
C MET A 1 14.27 -24.70 -1.58
N PRO A 2 14.53 -23.39 -1.49
CA PRO A 2 15.83 -22.91 -1.04
C PRO A 2 16.08 -23.33 0.42
N ASP A 3 17.34 -23.60 0.77
CA ASP A 3 17.72 -24.09 2.10
C ASP A 3 17.58 -22.99 3.19
N GLN A 4 17.51 -21.72 2.76
CA GLN A 4 17.29 -20.53 3.59
C GLN A 4 16.50 -19.46 2.82
N GLY A 5 15.85 -18.55 3.55
CA GLY A 5 15.09 -17.42 2.99
C GLY A 5 13.61 -17.72 2.75
N TYR A 6 12.96 -16.86 1.96
CA TYR A 6 11.52 -16.89 1.72
C TYR A 6 11.21 -16.89 0.22
N VAL A 7 10.08 -17.50 -0.15
CA VAL A 7 9.54 -17.44 -1.51
C VAL A 7 8.11 -16.92 -1.48
N VAL A 8 7.77 -16.08 -2.46
CA VAL A 8 6.38 -15.66 -2.69
C VAL A 8 5.84 -16.53 -3.81
N ILE A 9 4.78 -17.26 -3.52
CA ILE A 9 4.12 -18.17 -4.46
C ILE A 9 2.77 -17.57 -4.83
N ARG A 10 2.52 -17.39 -6.12
CA ARG A 10 1.20 -17.00 -6.61
C ARG A 10 0.27 -18.20 -6.50
N CYS A 11 -0.79 -18.07 -5.72
CA CYS A 11 -1.68 -19.20 -5.44
C CYS A 11 -2.44 -19.72 -6.66
N ASP A 12 -2.66 -18.88 -7.67
CA ASP A 12 -3.42 -19.21 -8.88
C ASP A 12 -2.78 -20.35 -9.70
N ASP A 13 -1.45 -20.31 -9.86
CA ASP A 13 -0.69 -21.22 -10.72
C ASP A 13 0.54 -21.86 -10.05
N GLY A 14 0.78 -21.57 -8.77
CA GLY A 14 1.91 -22.10 -8.02
C GLY A 14 3.28 -21.55 -8.44
N VAL A 15 3.33 -20.49 -9.25
CA VAL A 15 4.59 -19.90 -9.73
C VAL A 15 5.26 -19.10 -8.62
N ILE A 16 6.58 -19.28 -8.47
CA ILE A 16 7.41 -18.45 -7.60
C ILE A 16 7.61 -17.08 -8.26
N VAL A 17 7.02 -16.03 -7.68
CA VAL A 17 7.08 -14.65 -8.21
C VAL A 17 8.19 -13.82 -7.56
N ALA A 18 8.68 -14.23 -6.39
CA ALA A 18 9.84 -13.62 -5.74
C ALA A 18 10.59 -14.62 -4.86
N ARG A 19 11.91 -14.42 -4.76
CA ARG A 19 12.80 -15.07 -3.80
C ARG A 19 13.41 -13.98 -2.95
N LEU A 20 13.33 -14.12 -1.63
CA LEU A 20 13.71 -13.08 -0.68
C LEU A 20 14.73 -13.67 0.30
N PRO A 21 15.89 -13.03 0.50
CA PRO A 21 16.86 -13.48 1.49
C PRO A 21 16.35 -13.30 2.93
N SER A 22 15.47 -12.33 3.16
CA SER A 22 14.82 -12.05 4.44
C SER A 22 13.41 -11.50 4.22
N PHE A 23 12.57 -11.61 5.25
CA PHE A 23 11.23 -11.05 5.28
C PHE A 23 11.09 -10.16 6.52
N PRO A 24 10.40 -9.01 6.45
CA PRO A 24 10.28 -8.13 7.60
C PRO A 24 9.52 -8.81 8.75
N VAL A 25 9.99 -8.60 9.98
CA VAL A 25 9.29 -9.01 11.21
C VAL A 25 8.18 -7.99 11.49
N SER A 26 7.17 -7.97 10.63
CA SER A 26 6.01 -7.08 10.73
C SER A 26 4.79 -7.78 10.14
N GLU A 27 3.62 -7.61 10.75
CA GLU A 27 2.38 -8.20 10.23
C GLU A 27 1.99 -7.66 8.85
N ARG A 28 2.30 -6.38 8.59
CA ARG A 28 2.01 -5.70 7.33
C ARG A 28 3.23 -4.91 6.87
N ALA A 29 3.58 -5.01 5.59
CA ALA A 29 4.64 -4.22 4.97
C ALA A 29 4.38 -3.97 3.49
N LEU A 30 4.86 -2.84 2.98
CA LEU A 30 4.99 -2.58 1.54
C LEU A 30 6.35 -3.07 1.06
N MET A 31 6.34 -3.87 -0.01
CA MET A 31 7.55 -4.29 -0.71
C MET A 31 7.74 -3.41 -1.95
N TYR A 32 8.89 -2.74 -2.02
CA TYR A 32 9.35 -2.05 -3.22
C TYR A 32 10.45 -2.86 -3.89
N ARG A 33 10.31 -3.10 -5.19
CA ARG A 33 11.32 -3.81 -5.99
C ARG A 33 11.78 -2.94 -7.16
N ARG A 34 13.09 -2.74 -7.28
CA ARG A 34 13.73 -2.13 -8.44
C ARG A 34 14.87 -3.03 -8.92
N GLY A 35 14.61 -3.83 -9.94
CA GLY A 35 15.53 -4.89 -10.36
C GLY A 35 15.73 -5.92 -9.24
N ASP A 36 16.96 -6.03 -8.76
CA ASP A 36 17.34 -6.93 -7.66
C ASP A 36 17.32 -6.26 -6.28
N VAL A 37 17.11 -4.94 -6.23
CA VAL A 37 16.98 -4.22 -4.96
C VAL A 37 15.57 -4.37 -4.43
N ILE A 38 15.45 -4.83 -3.19
CA ILE A 38 14.20 -5.01 -2.48
C ILE A 38 14.25 -4.23 -1.17
N SER A 39 13.22 -3.44 -0.91
CA SER A 39 13.05 -2.71 0.35
C SER A 39 11.67 -2.99 0.92
N PHE A 40 11.59 -3.12 2.24
CA PHE A 40 10.35 -3.28 2.97
C PHE A 40 10.10 -2.06 3.84
N MET A 41 8.89 -1.51 3.75
CA MET A 41 8.41 -0.46 4.64
C MET A 41 7.31 -1.06 5.53
N PRO A 42 7.53 -1.22 6.85
CA PRO A 42 6.50 -1.67 7.77
C PRO A 42 5.31 -0.71 7.73
N LEU A 43 4.09 -1.27 7.74
CA LEU A 43 2.85 -0.50 7.81
C LEU A 43 2.25 -0.57 9.21
N GLN A 44 1.64 0.52 9.67
CA GLN A 44 0.82 0.46 10.88
C GLN A 44 -0.46 -0.36 10.64
N PRO A 45 -1.07 -0.94 11.69
CA PRO A 45 -2.29 -1.73 11.57
C PRO A 45 -3.45 -1.00 10.89
N ASP A 46 -3.53 0.32 11.05
CA ASP A 46 -4.57 1.21 10.50
C ASP A 46 -4.12 1.97 9.25
N GLU A 47 -2.89 1.78 8.78
CA GLU A 47 -2.39 2.48 7.59
C GLU A 47 -3.07 1.95 6.33
N ILE A 48 -3.61 2.86 5.50
CA ILE A 48 -4.31 2.54 4.25
C ILE A 48 -3.41 2.87 3.07
N VAL A 49 -3.05 1.85 2.28
CA VAL A 49 -2.35 2.02 1.02
C VAL A 49 -3.39 2.15 -0.10
N GLY A 50 -3.56 3.38 -0.59
CA GLY A 50 -4.53 3.69 -1.63
C GLY A 50 -3.96 3.75 -3.04
N THR A 51 -4.87 3.89 -4.00
CA THR A 51 -4.54 4.42 -5.33
C THR A 51 -4.30 5.93 -5.25
N PRO A 52 -3.65 6.55 -6.26
CA PRO A 52 -3.56 8.01 -6.34
C PRO A 52 -4.93 8.73 -6.27
N SER A 53 -6.01 8.06 -6.69
CA SER A 53 -7.37 8.59 -6.64
C SER A 53 -8.05 8.42 -5.27
N LEU A 54 -7.48 7.65 -4.34
CA LEU A 54 -8.13 7.35 -3.05
C LEU A 54 -8.43 8.64 -2.29
N PHE A 55 -7.50 9.60 -2.28
CA PHE A 55 -7.70 10.86 -1.59
C PHE A 55 -8.91 11.64 -2.15
N ALA A 56 -9.05 11.70 -3.47
CA ALA A 56 -10.19 12.34 -4.12
C ALA A 56 -11.51 11.62 -3.77
N GLN A 57 -11.52 10.29 -3.77
CA GLN A 57 -12.68 9.49 -3.38
C GLN A 57 -13.08 9.70 -1.92
N MET A 58 -12.10 9.77 -1.01
CA MET A 58 -12.32 10.08 0.40
C MET A 58 -12.94 11.47 0.57
N LEU A 59 -12.49 12.46 -0.21
CA LEU A 59 -13.01 13.81 -0.18
C LEU A 59 -14.47 13.88 -0.66
N GLU A 60 -14.80 13.22 -1.78
CA GLU A 60 -16.17 13.16 -2.28
C GLU A 60 -17.12 12.46 -1.30
N MET A 61 -16.67 11.36 -0.69
CA MET A 61 -17.43 10.68 0.34
C MET A 61 -17.65 11.59 1.56
N ALA A 62 -16.66 12.38 1.97
CA ALA A 62 -16.80 13.31 3.07
C ALA A 62 -17.82 14.42 2.76
N LYS A 63 -17.79 15.00 1.54
CA LYS A 63 -18.77 16.01 1.09
C LYS A 63 -20.21 15.50 1.10
N SER A 64 -20.42 14.21 0.83
CA SER A 64 -21.77 13.61 0.86
C SER A 64 -22.34 13.44 2.28
N ARG A 65 -21.54 13.62 3.33
CA ARG A 65 -22.00 13.48 4.73
C ARG A 65 -22.56 14.81 5.25
N PRO A 66 -23.71 14.80 5.96
CA PRO A 66 -24.21 15.99 6.64
C PRO A 66 -23.17 16.53 7.63
N GLY A 67 -22.86 17.83 7.56
CA GLY A 67 -21.93 18.49 8.48
C GLY A 67 -20.48 18.60 7.99
N TYR A 68 -20.17 18.17 6.77
CA TYR A 68 -18.86 18.46 6.17
C TYR A 68 -18.76 19.95 5.80
N LEU A 69 -18.03 20.72 6.60
CA LEU A 69 -17.74 22.12 6.35
C LEU A 69 -16.40 22.24 5.63
N ILE A 70 -16.39 22.81 4.43
CA ILE A 70 -15.14 23.23 3.78
C ILE A 70 -14.67 24.49 4.51
N PRO A 71 -13.52 24.47 5.22
CA PRO A 71 -13.03 25.66 5.91
C PRO A 71 -12.77 26.80 4.93
N SER A 72 -13.10 28.02 5.34
CA SER A 72 -12.78 29.23 4.57
C SER A 72 -11.27 29.28 4.29
N GLY A 73 -10.88 29.38 3.01
CA GLY A 73 -9.46 29.39 2.59
C GLY A 73 -8.90 28.04 2.14
N SER A 74 -9.71 26.98 2.06
CA SER A 74 -9.29 25.69 1.50
C SER A 74 -8.81 25.81 0.05
N ALA A 75 -7.65 25.25 -0.26
CA ALA A 75 -7.11 25.20 -1.62
C ALA A 75 -7.98 24.31 -2.52
N LYS A 76 -8.21 24.73 -3.77
CA LYS A 76 -8.85 23.90 -4.80
C LYS A 76 -7.78 23.04 -5.47
N LEU A 77 -8.02 21.74 -5.54
CA LEU A 77 -7.20 20.84 -6.35
C LEU A 77 -7.39 21.20 -7.84
N PRO A 78 -6.32 21.24 -8.64
CA PRO A 78 -6.44 21.45 -10.08
C PRO A 78 -7.21 20.31 -10.76
N SER A 79 -7.89 20.65 -11.85
CA SER A 79 -8.69 19.74 -12.68
C SER A 79 -7.84 18.78 -13.49
#